data_AF-A0A842T6F1-F1
#
_entry.id   AF-A0A842T6F1-F1
#
_cell.length_a   1.000
_cell.length_b   1.000
_cell.length_c   1.000
_cell.angle_alpha   90.00
_cell.angle_beta   90.00
_cell.angle_gamma   90.00
#
_symmetry.space_group_name_H-M   'P 1'
#
loop_
_entity.id
_entity.type
_entity.pdbx_description
1 polymer ?
#
loop_
_entity_poly.entity_id
_entity_poly.type
_entity_poly.pdbx_seq_one_letter_code
_entity_poly.pdbx_strand_id
1 'polypeptide(L)'
;MNIKYSNTSQKEIKAILEYLDKWKCFFKIEIQYFIDAWSISLTELTLYPRYIVIAKLEGQDFFEIKSFEVSLNEAYEQVEKEIFSIDQISTLEDLFREIKEIIYGKDLFNDVKMCINRIKSK
;
A
#
# COMPACT_ATOMS: atom_id res chain seq x y z
N MET A 1 1.31 1.96 22.08
CA MET A 1 0.58 0.73 21.72
C MET A 1 -0.90 0.94 22.03
N ASN A 2 -1.79 0.64 21.09
CA ASN A 2 -3.23 0.81 21.26
C ASN A 2 -3.85 -0.48 21.83
N ILE A 3 -4.42 -0.39 23.03
CA ILE A 3 -4.96 -1.53 23.81
C ILE A 3 -6.14 -2.21 23.10
N LYS A 4 -6.76 -1.53 22.13
CA LYS A 4 -7.93 -2.02 21.39
C LYS A 4 -7.65 -3.24 20.49
N TYR A 5 -6.40 -3.47 20.10
CA TYR A 5 -6.06 -4.55 19.16
C TYR A 5 -5.46 -5.75 19.86
N SER A 6 -5.74 -6.94 19.32
CA SER A 6 -5.14 -8.18 19.79
C SER A 6 -3.62 -8.13 19.78
N ASN A 7 -2.99 -8.92 20.66
CA ASN A 7 -1.53 -9.08 20.68
C ASN A 7 -0.98 -9.53 19.32
N THR A 8 -1.78 -10.25 18.53
CA THR A 8 -1.42 -10.68 17.18
C THR A 8 -1.34 -9.48 16.23
N SER A 9 -2.40 -8.69 16.11
CA SER A 9 -2.41 -7.48 15.26
C SER A 9 -1.29 -6.50 15.64
N GLN A 10 -1.01 -6.33 16.94
CA GLN A 10 0.11 -5.47 17.38
C GLN A 10 1.49 -6.01 16.96
N LYS A 11 1.70 -7.33 16.99
CA LYS A 11 2.96 -7.95 16.53
C LYS A 11 3.12 -7.81 15.02
N GLU A 12 2.05 -8.02 14.26
CA GLU A 12 2.04 -7.86 12.80
C GLU A 12 2.38 -6.43 12.40
N ILE A 13 1.67 -5.44 12.96
CA ILE A 13 1.93 -4.01 12.72
C ILE A 13 3.38 -3.68 13.05
N LYS A 14 3.89 -4.13 14.20
CA LYS A 14 5.27 -3.89 14.60
C LYS A 14 6.26 -4.47 13.58
N ALA A 15 6.07 -5.71 13.14
CA ALA A 15 6.95 -6.35 12.16
C ALA A 15 6.92 -5.61 10.81
N ILE A 16 5.76 -5.14 10.38
CA ILE A 16 5.62 -4.34 9.14
C ILE A 16 6.36 -3.01 9.26
N LEU A 17 6.20 -2.29 10.37
CA LEU A 17 6.89 -1.02 10.58
C LEU A 17 8.41 -1.17 10.64
N GLU A 18 8.91 -2.21 11.31
CA GLU A 18 10.34 -2.53 11.34
C GLU A 18 10.88 -2.82 9.94
N TYR A 19 10.10 -3.54 9.12
CA TYR A 19 10.44 -3.79 7.73
C TYR A 19 10.45 -2.52 6.87
N LEU A 20 9.51 -1.61 7.12
CA LEU A 20 9.35 -0.35 6.38
C LEU A 20 10.34 0.75 6.79
N ASP A 21 11.00 0.64 7.94
CA ASP A 21 11.96 1.67 8.41
C ASP A 21 13.09 1.94 7.40
N LYS A 22 13.49 0.92 6.62
CA LYS A 22 14.49 1.07 5.55
C LYS A 22 14.03 1.95 4.38
N TRP A 23 12.74 2.24 4.27
CA TRP A 23 12.13 3.02 3.19
C TRP A 23 11.68 4.42 3.62
N LYS A 24 11.87 4.81 4.89
CA LYS A 24 11.42 6.11 5.43
C LYS A 24 12.00 7.35 4.74
N CYS A 25 13.12 7.20 4.02
CA CYS A 25 13.70 8.29 3.23
C CYS A 25 12.91 8.57 1.94
N PHE A 26 12.11 7.62 1.47
CA PHE A 26 11.31 7.72 0.24
C PHE A 26 9.82 7.88 0.53
N PHE A 27 9.35 7.39 1.69
CA PHE A 27 7.94 7.37 2.05
C PHE A 27 7.71 7.96 3.43
N LYS A 28 6.65 8.77 3.55
CA LYS A 28 5.99 9.04 4.82
C LYS A 28 5.14 7.83 5.18
N ILE A 29 5.33 7.30 6.39
CA ILE A 29 4.60 6.13 6.88
C ILE A 29 3.63 6.56 7.97
N GLU A 30 2.35 6.22 7.83
CA GLU A 30 1.32 6.52 8.81
C GLU A 30 0.53 5.26 9.15
N ILE A 31 0.08 5.16 10.40
CA ILE A 31 -0.74 4.04 10.88
C ILE A 31 -2.10 4.61 11.25
N GLN A 32 -3.16 3.97 10.78
CA GLN A 32 -4.52 4.29 11.15
C GLN A 32 -5.20 3.09 11.79
N TYR A 33 -5.96 3.39 12.84
CA TYR A 33 -6.67 2.41 13.64
C TYR A 33 -8.18 2.67 13.54
N PHE A 34 -8.92 1.67 13.08
CA PHE A 34 -10.38 1.70 12.95
C PHE A 34 -11.05 0.90 14.07
N ILE A 35 -12.36 0.67 13.98
CA ILE A 35 -13.06 -0.16 14.97
C ILE A 35 -12.66 -1.62 14.81
N ASP A 36 -12.70 -2.12 13.58
CA ASP A 36 -12.51 -3.54 13.24
C ASP A 36 -11.40 -3.75 12.20
N ALA A 37 -10.47 -2.80 12.08
CA ALA A 37 -9.41 -2.86 11.10
C ALA A 37 -8.22 -2.00 11.51
N TRP A 38 -7.07 -2.23 10.90
CA TRP A 38 -5.95 -1.31 10.91
C TRP A 38 -5.40 -1.15 9.50
N SER A 39 -4.74 -0.02 9.25
CA SER A 39 -3.99 0.20 8.02
C SER A 39 -2.65 0.87 8.30
N ILE A 40 -1.70 0.62 7.40
CA ILE A 40 -0.41 1.31 7.32
C ILE A 40 -0.33 1.88 5.91
N SER A 41 -0.23 3.19 5.82
CA SER A 41 -0.08 3.88 4.55
C SER A 41 1.35 4.37 4.33
N LEU A 42 1.76 4.36 3.06
CA LEU A 42 3.04 4.86 2.59
C LEU A 42 2.75 5.90 1.51
N THR A 43 3.08 7.16 1.78
CA THR A 43 2.98 8.25 0.80
C THR A 43 4.38 8.59 0.30
N GLU A 44 4.63 8.51 -1.01
CA GLU A 44 5.92 8.93 -1.56
C GLU A 44 6.20 10.42 -1.29
N LEU A 45 7.46 10.73 -1.04
CA LEU A 45 7.93 12.10 -0.82
C LEU A 45 8.35 12.75 -2.16
N THR A 46 7.44 12.75 -3.13
CA THR A 46 7.65 13.30 -4.49
C THR A 46 6.52 14.25 -4.91
N LEU A 47 6.66 14.91 -6.07
CA LEU A 47 5.67 15.87 -6.59
C LEU A 47 4.36 15.19 -7.05
N TYR A 48 4.44 13.94 -7.50
CA TYR A 48 3.31 13.11 -7.91
C TYR A 48 3.35 11.81 -7.12
N PRO A 49 2.93 11.85 -5.85
CA PRO A 49 3.22 10.77 -4.93
C PRO A 49 2.38 9.54 -5.25
N ARG A 50 3.02 8.37 -5.21
CA ARG A 50 2.27 7.12 -5.04
C ARG A 50 1.79 7.02 -3.61
N TYR A 51 0.59 6.50 -3.44
CA TYR A 51 0.00 6.22 -2.13
C TYR A 51 -0.29 4.72 -2.02
N ILE A 52 0.37 4.03 -1.11
CA ILE A 52 0.24 2.59 -0.91
C ILE A 52 -0.40 2.34 0.44
N VAL A 53 -1.41 1.50 0.51
CA VAL A 53 -2.12 1.14 1.74
C VAL A 53 -2.00 -0.36 1.96
N ILE A 54 -1.47 -0.74 3.12
CA ILE A 54 -1.51 -2.10 3.65
C ILE A 54 -2.61 -2.14 4.69
N ALA A 55 -3.58 -3.03 4.57
CA ALA A 55 -4.72 -3.11 5.48
C ALA A 55 -5.02 -4.54 5.92
N LYS A 56 -5.67 -4.66 7.08
CA LYS A 56 -6.19 -5.92 7.58
C LYS A 56 -7.37 -5.67 8.51
N LEU A 57 -8.45 -6.44 8.33
CA LEU A 57 -9.58 -6.48 9.27
C LEU A 57 -9.22 -7.32 10.50
N GLU A 58 -9.73 -6.94 11.67
CA GLU A 58 -9.55 -7.73 12.89
C GLU A 58 -10.27 -9.09 12.75
N GLY A 59 -9.57 -10.17 13.07
CA GLY A 59 -10.09 -11.54 12.91
C GLY A 59 -9.89 -12.14 11.50
N GLN A 60 -9.44 -11.36 10.53
CA GLN A 60 -9.03 -11.84 9.22
C GLN A 60 -7.62 -12.47 9.29
N ASP A 61 -7.35 -13.49 8.47
CA ASP A 61 -6.07 -14.20 8.41
C ASP A 61 -5.20 -13.78 7.20
N PHE A 62 -5.64 -12.78 6.45
CA PHE A 62 -4.92 -12.23 5.29
C PHE A 62 -4.83 -10.70 5.34
N PHE A 63 -3.78 -10.18 4.68
CA PHE A 63 -3.56 -8.76 4.44
C PHE A 63 -4.04 -8.37 3.03
N GLU A 64 -4.32 -7.10 2.87
CA GLU A 64 -4.62 -6.45 1.61
C GLU A 64 -3.56 -5.38 1.32
N ILE A 65 -3.19 -5.21 0.05
CA ILE A 65 -2.40 -4.05 -0.40
C ILE A 65 -3.14 -3.37 -1.55
N LYS A 66 -3.25 -2.04 -1.48
CA LYS A 66 -3.72 -1.20 -2.59
C LYS A 66 -2.71 -0.10 -2.89
N SER A 67 -2.52 0.22 -4.16
CA SER A 67 -1.68 1.34 -4.61
C SER A 67 -2.52 2.31 -5.43
N PHE A 68 -2.30 3.60 -5.20
CA PHE A 68 -3.02 4.70 -5.79
C PHE A 68 -2.05 5.69 -6.42
N GLU A 69 -2.41 6.17 -7.60
CA GLU A 69 -1.84 7.37 -8.19
C GLU A 69 -2.55 8.59 -7.59
N VAL A 70 -1.77 9.52 -7.03
CA VAL A 70 -2.29 10.77 -6.49
C VAL A 70 -2.05 11.90 -7.48
N SER A 71 -3.13 12.63 -7.80
CA SER A 71 -3.11 13.76 -8.73
C SER A 71 -3.97 14.91 -8.21
N LEU A 72 -3.93 16.06 -8.90
CA LEU A 72 -4.85 17.17 -8.65
C LEU A 72 -5.85 17.25 -9.80
N ASN A 73 -7.14 17.40 -9.48
CA ASN A 73 -8.16 17.71 -10.48
C ASN A 73 -8.11 19.19 -10.92
N GLU A 74 -8.97 19.57 -11.85
CA GLU A 74 -9.07 20.95 -12.34
C GLU A 74 -9.45 21.97 -11.25
N ALA A 75 -10.07 21.51 -10.15
CA ALA A 75 -10.40 22.30 -8.97
C ALA A 75 -9.26 22.38 -7.94
N TYR A 76 -8.08 21.83 -8.26
CA TYR A 76 -6.92 21.71 -7.37
C TYR A 76 -7.17 20.87 -6.11
N GLU A 77 -8.13 19.95 -6.18
CA GLU A 77 -8.38 18.97 -5.13
C GLU A 77 -7.60 17.69 -5.41
N GLN A 78 -7.10 17.06 -4.34
CA GLN A 78 -6.43 15.77 -4.43
C GLN A 78 -7.41 14.68 -4.87
N VAL A 79 -7.04 13.93 -5.90
CA VAL A 79 -7.77 12.75 -6.38
C VAL A 79 -6.86 11.55 -6.35
N GLU A 80 -7.39 10.44 -5.86
CA GLU A 80 -6.72 9.15 -5.75
C GLU A 80 -7.35 8.18 -6.73
N LYS A 81 -6.52 7.61 -7.62
CA LYS A 81 -6.95 6.59 -8.56
C LYS A 81 -6.25 5.28 -8.22
N GLU A 82 -7.02 4.24 -7.90
CA GLU A 82 -6.44 2.90 -7.68
C GLU A 82 -5.79 2.41 -8.99
N ILE A 83 -4.54 1.98 -8.89
CA ILE A 83 -3.74 1.44 -10.01
C ILE A 83 -3.38 -0.03 -9.81
N PHE A 84 -3.45 -0.51 -8.57
CA PHE A 84 -3.09 -1.88 -8.23
C PHE A 84 -3.73 -2.32 -6.91
N SER A 85 -4.12 -3.59 -6.85
CA SER A 85 -4.65 -4.21 -5.64
C SER A 85 -4.23 -5.68 -5.56
N ILE A 86 -4.00 -6.14 -4.33
CA ILE A 86 -3.90 -7.55 -3.95
C ILE A 86 -4.80 -7.73 -2.74
N ASP A 87 -5.90 -8.44 -2.92
CA ASP A 87 -6.93 -8.57 -1.89
C ASP A 87 -6.64 -9.69 -0.89
N GLN A 88 -5.64 -10.55 -1.14
CA GLN A 88 -5.37 -11.69 -0.27
C GLN A 88 -3.89 -12.06 -0.22
N ILE A 89 -3.26 -11.77 0.93
CA ILE A 89 -1.88 -12.14 1.24
C ILE A 89 -1.87 -12.83 2.62
N SER A 90 -1.57 -14.12 2.68
CA SER A 90 -1.78 -14.92 3.90
C SER A 90 -0.62 -14.89 4.91
N THR A 91 0.58 -14.47 4.50
CA THR A 91 1.77 -14.53 5.36
C THR A 91 2.53 -13.21 5.39
N LEU A 92 3.29 -12.96 6.45
CA LEU A 92 4.16 -11.78 6.55
C LEU A 92 5.30 -11.84 5.53
N GLU A 93 5.83 -13.03 5.24
CA GLU A 93 6.88 -13.23 4.26
C GLU A 93 6.41 -12.84 2.85
N ASP A 94 5.21 -13.29 2.46
CA ASP A 94 4.60 -12.91 1.20
C ASP A 94 4.29 -11.41 1.16
N LEU A 95 3.77 -10.85 2.26
CA LEU A 95 3.52 -9.42 2.39
C LEU A 95 4.80 -8.60 2.16
N PHE A 96 5.92 -8.98 2.77
CA PHE A 96 7.19 -8.28 2.61
C PHE A 96 7.75 -8.37 1.19
N ARG A 97 7.55 -9.51 0.52
CA ARG A 97 7.89 -9.67 -0.91
C ARG A 97 7.04 -8.73 -1.76
N GLU A 98 5.72 -8.73 -1.56
CA GLU A 98 4.80 -7.87 -2.32
C GLU A 98 5.10 -6.39 -2.11
N ILE A 99 5.28 -5.94 -0.86
CA ILE A 99 5.67 -4.56 -0.54
C ILE A 99 6.95 -4.17 -1.29
N LYS A 100 7.96 -5.05 -1.30
CA LYS A 100 9.23 -4.77 -2.00
C LYS A 100 9.03 -4.61 -3.50
N GLU A 101 8.27 -5.52 -4.11
CA GLU A 101 8.01 -5.48 -5.55
C GLU A 101 7.20 -4.23 -5.94
N ILE A 102 6.21 -3.84 -5.13
CA ILE A 102 5.41 -2.62 -5.33
C ILE A 102 6.27 -1.36 -5.19
N ILE A 103 7.12 -1.28 -4.17
CA ILE A 103 8.07 -0.16 -4.03
C ILE A 103 8.97 -0.06 -5.27
N TYR A 104 9.40 -1.19 -5.82
CA TYR A 104 10.15 -1.28 -7.08
C TYR A 104 9.31 -1.11 -8.36
N GLY A 105 8.02 -0.81 -8.24
CA GLY A 105 7.17 -0.39 -9.35
C GLY A 105 6.31 -1.50 -9.96
N LYS A 106 6.16 -2.67 -9.33
CA LYS A 106 5.27 -3.75 -9.80
C LYS A 106 3.86 -3.24 -10.13
N ASP A 107 3.34 -2.36 -9.28
CA ASP A 107 2.05 -1.70 -9.42
C ASP A 107 1.93 -0.84 -10.70
N LEU A 108 3.03 -0.22 -11.13
CA LEU A 108 3.08 0.65 -12.31
C LEU A 108 3.11 -0.12 -13.63
N PHE A 109 3.54 -1.38 -13.64
CA PHE A 109 3.70 -2.14 -14.89
C PHE A 109 2.39 -2.65 -15.50
N ASN A 110 1.28 -2.70 -14.75
CA ASN A 110 -0.03 -3.04 -15.32
C ASN A 110 -0.43 -2.03 -16.40
N ASP A 111 -0.22 -0.73 -16.13
CA ASP A 111 -0.48 0.33 -17.09
C ASP A 111 0.49 0.29 -18.27
N VAL A 112 1.75 -0.10 -18.05
CA VAL A 112 2.74 -0.26 -19.14
C VAL A 112 2.31 -1.36 -20.12
N LYS A 113 1.84 -2.51 -19.63
CA LYS A 113 1.31 -3.57 -20.51
C LYS A 113 0.11 -3.09 -21.32
N MET A 114 -0.82 -2.37 -20.69
CA MET A 114 -1.95 -1.77 -21.39
C MET A 114 -1.50 -0.77 -22.47
N CYS A 115 -0.54 0.10 -22.17
CA CYS A 115 0.02 1.05 -23.10
C CYS A 115 0.73 0.36 -24.29
N ILE A 116 1.54 -0.67 -24.03
CA ILE A 116 2.20 -1.45 -25.09
C ILE A 116 1.16 -2.12 -25.98
N ASN A 117 0.10 -2.71 -25.40
CA ASN A 117 -0.95 -3.36 -26.17
C ASN A 117 -1.71 -2.36 -27.07
N ARG A 118 -1.97 -1.14 -26.57
CA ARG A 118 -2.60 -0.06 -27.37
C ARG A 118 -1.74 0.39 -28.55
N ILE A 119 -0.42 0.38 -28.41
CA ILE A 119 0.52 0.71 -29.49
C ILE A 119 0.55 -0.42 -30.54
N LYS A 120 0.55 -1.68 -30.10
CA LYS A 120 0.57 -2.85 -31.01
C LYS A 120 -0.74 -3.07 -31.77
N SER A 121 -1.86 -2.53 -31.28
CA SER A 121 -3.18 -2.63 -31.91
C SER A 121 -3.47 -1.52 -32.94
N LYS A 122 -2.51 -0.62 -33.19
CA LYS A 122 -2.56 0.39 -34.27
C LYS A 122 -1.63 -0.01 -35.41
#